data_AF-A0A484KSK1-F1
#
_entry.id   AF-A0A484KSK1-F1
#
_cell.length_a   1.000
_cell.length_b   1.000
_cell.length_c   1.000
_cell.angle_alpha   90.00
_cell.angle_beta   90.00
_cell.angle_gamma   90.00
#
_symmetry.space_group_name_H-M   'P 1'
#
loop_
_entity.id
_entity.type
_entity.pdbx_description
1 polymer ?
#
loop_
_entity_poly.entity_id
_entity_poly.type
_entity_poly.pdbx_seq_one_letter_code
_entity_poly.pdbx_strand_id
1 'polypeptide(L)'
;MSKLTVFLTLAWALSLLYGEMFAFWIPYIWSCSWPRPPSSVSKVDNPGDYVKIAVLADPQLMDKTSLRLAPKSLALEMAQFYTDLFMRRAFLSSIFPFKPDVILFLGDYFDGGPFLTDKEWLESWSRFKHIFNLDMLQQTTNIKLFYLAGNHDVGYAAFHSRMPQVIRRYEKVFGVRNYHFTIGAVNFIAVDAQTLDGKPQGIETATTWNFVKEVSKNITSRPSVLLTHIPLYRPDWTSCGPYRASPFINQRINRDDHDKEILYQNYVTEEHTNHLLELIKPVLILSGHDHDQCTIVHTTKHGAVKEHSLGTISWQQGNLFPSFMLLSASNLTLSDGSQPADAVSTRVCFLPAQTHIYIWYLLMLILTVLVLFWPTNGFPLLHQCMRSLISSSIFEGVKEKIDDDFCEYEEVWDVEGSMHLIRKISKASPPTHSSHSSMESLSYTTAKTGVIATALKPGGGSQVECNLTLVKYREVFVRT
;
A
#
# COMPACT_ATOMS: atom_id res chain seq x y z
N MET A 1 18.08 -6.47 33.57
CA MET A 1 16.61 -6.39 33.67
C MET A 1 16.12 -4.95 33.60
N SER A 2 15.85 -4.24 34.71
CA SER A 2 15.15 -2.91 34.73
C SER A 2 15.46 -1.95 33.57
N LYS A 3 16.72 -1.53 33.36
CA LYS A 3 17.10 -0.60 32.25
C LYS A 3 16.72 -1.12 30.85
N LEU A 4 16.88 -2.43 30.61
CA LEU A 4 16.53 -3.06 29.33
C LEU A 4 15.01 -3.13 29.14
N THR A 5 14.27 -3.47 30.20
CA THR A 5 12.80 -3.45 30.18
C THR A 5 12.28 -2.05 29.85
N VAL A 6 12.78 -1.01 30.53
CA VAL A 6 12.41 0.39 30.24
C VAL A 6 12.74 0.78 28.80
N PHE A 7 13.91 0.43 28.29
CA PHE A 7 14.29 0.71 26.90
C PHE A 7 13.33 0.03 25.89
N LEU A 8 13.04 -1.27 26.06
CA LEU A 8 12.13 -2.00 25.19
C LEU A 8 10.70 -1.43 25.27
N THR A 9 10.20 -1.11 26.47
CA THR A 9 8.89 -0.48 26.65
C THR A 9 8.81 0.88 25.96
N LEU A 10 9.84 1.72 26.06
CA LEU A 10 9.88 3.01 25.36
C LEU A 10 9.96 2.84 23.84
N ALA A 11 10.78 1.91 23.33
CA ALA A 11 10.88 1.62 21.90
C ALA A 11 9.54 1.12 21.31
N TRP A 12 8.82 0.28 22.04
CA TRP A 12 7.47 -0.15 21.69
C TRP A 12 6.45 0.99 21.75
N ALA A 13 6.44 1.77 22.83
CA ALA A 13 5.53 2.91 22.99
C ALA A 13 5.72 3.94 21.86
N LEU A 14 6.96 4.27 21.50
CA LEU A 14 7.28 5.17 20.39
C LEU A 14 6.90 4.56 19.03
N SER A 15 7.14 3.27 18.81
CA SER A 15 6.78 2.58 17.56
C SER A 15 5.26 2.54 17.34
N LEU A 16 4.50 2.20 18.39
CA LEU A 16 3.04 2.20 18.35
C LEU A 16 2.49 3.63 18.20
N LEU A 17 3.03 4.60 18.93
CA LEU A 17 2.63 6.01 18.79
C LEU A 17 2.90 6.53 17.37
N TYR A 18 3.99 6.09 16.73
CA TYR A 18 4.26 6.42 15.35
C TYR A 18 3.26 5.76 14.38
N GLY A 19 3.15 4.43 14.40
CA GLY A 19 2.32 3.70 13.43
C GLY A 19 0.82 3.88 13.62
N GLU A 20 0.32 3.94 14.85
CA GLU A 20 -1.12 4.06 15.14
C GLU A 20 -1.65 5.51 15.01
N MET A 21 -0.76 6.52 15.01
CA MET A 21 -1.14 7.95 15.08
C MET A 21 -0.34 8.84 14.12
N PHE A 22 0.97 9.03 14.33
CA PHE A 22 1.74 10.00 13.52
C PHE A 22 1.82 9.65 12.04
N ALA A 23 1.86 8.36 11.69
CA ALA A 23 1.83 7.90 10.31
C ALA A 23 0.63 8.47 9.55
N PHE A 24 -0.55 8.55 10.20
CA PHE A 24 -1.76 9.12 9.60
C PHE A 24 -1.77 10.65 9.59
N TRP A 25 -1.07 11.31 10.51
CA TRP A 25 -1.01 12.79 10.57
C TRP A 25 0.00 13.40 9.60
N ILE A 26 1.13 12.72 9.34
CA ILE A 26 2.21 13.25 8.50
C ILE A 26 1.78 13.61 7.06
N PRO A 27 1.00 12.77 6.33
CA PRO A 27 0.57 13.09 4.96
C PRO A 27 -0.25 14.38 4.87
N TYR A 28 -1.10 14.64 5.87
CA TYR A 28 -1.91 15.85 5.98
C TYR A 28 -1.07 17.12 6.16
N ILE A 29 -0.02 17.05 7.00
CA ILE A 29 0.75 18.24 7.39
C ILE A 29 1.84 18.57 6.36
N TRP A 30 2.50 17.56 5.77
CA TRP A 30 3.78 17.77 5.06
C TRP A 30 3.80 17.34 3.59
N SER A 31 2.93 16.41 3.16
CA SER A 31 3.06 15.76 1.84
C SER A 31 1.96 16.10 0.84
N CYS A 32 0.81 16.58 1.34
CA CYS A 32 -0.40 16.82 0.56
C CYS A 32 -0.98 18.21 0.86
N SER A 33 -1.55 18.86 -0.15
CA SER A 33 -2.19 20.17 -0.03
C SER A 33 -3.18 20.40 -1.17
N TRP A 34 -4.18 21.25 -0.94
CA TRP A 34 -5.18 21.59 -1.96
C TRP A 34 -4.51 22.16 -3.22
N PRO A 35 -4.73 21.57 -4.40
CA PRO A 35 -4.17 22.07 -5.66
C PRO A 35 -4.90 23.35 -6.08
N ARG A 36 -4.18 24.39 -6.53
CA ARG A 36 -4.83 25.63 -6.99
C ARG A 36 -5.29 25.50 -8.46
N PRO A 37 -6.52 25.91 -8.83
CA PRO A 37 -6.93 26.08 -10.23
C PRO A 37 -6.15 27.23 -10.88
N PRO A 38 -5.64 27.11 -12.12
CA PRO A 38 -4.94 28.20 -12.81
C PRO A 38 -5.77 29.48 -12.97
N SER A 39 -7.09 29.35 -13.00
CA SER A 39 -8.06 30.45 -13.09
C SER A 39 -8.11 31.36 -11.85
N SER A 40 -7.57 30.94 -10.68
CA SER A 40 -7.43 31.82 -9.50
C SER A 40 -6.14 32.66 -9.59
N VAL A 41 -6.12 33.64 -10.49
CA VAL A 41 -4.92 34.43 -10.83
C VAL A 41 -4.52 35.47 -9.75
N SER A 42 -5.40 35.76 -8.78
CA SER A 42 -5.02 36.52 -7.58
C SER A 42 -4.04 35.72 -6.71
N LYS A 43 -2.83 36.24 -6.51
CA LYS A 43 -1.78 35.67 -5.61
C LYS A 43 -2.14 35.68 -4.12
N VAL A 44 -3.40 35.89 -3.77
CA VAL A 44 -3.95 35.92 -2.42
C VAL A 44 -4.97 34.79 -2.34
N ASP A 45 -4.79 33.85 -1.41
CA ASP A 45 -5.76 32.77 -1.17
C ASP A 45 -7.06 33.35 -0.61
N ASN A 46 -7.98 33.74 -1.49
CA ASN A 46 -9.33 34.14 -1.08
C ASN A 46 -10.14 32.86 -0.76
N PRO A 47 -10.77 32.73 0.44
CA PRO A 47 -11.50 31.53 0.84
C PRO A 47 -12.79 31.19 0.05
N GLY A 48 -12.98 31.75 -1.15
CA GLY A 48 -14.17 31.56 -1.98
C GLY A 48 -13.91 31.28 -3.47
N ASP A 49 -12.65 31.22 -3.93
CA ASP A 49 -12.35 31.11 -5.38
C ASP A 49 -12.59 29.69 -5.94
N TYR A 50 -12.59 28.67 -5.09
CA TYR A 50 -12.81 27.27 -5.47
C TYR A 50 -13.44 26.45 -4.33
N VAL A 51 -14.13 25.37 -4.69
CA VAL A 51 -14.68 24.37 -3.77
C VAL A 51 -13.71 23.21 -3.60
N LYS A 52 -13.59 22.71 -2.38
CA LYS A 52 -12.69 21.64 -1.96
C LYS A 52 -13.41 20.29 -1.94
N ILE A 53 -12.98 19.38 -2.81
CA ILE A 53 -13.60 18.06 -2.99
C ILE A 53 -12.58 16.99 -2.61
N ALA A 54 -12.87 16.18 -1.58
CA ALA A 54 -12.12 14.97 -1.30
C ALA A 54 -12.72 13.81 -2.08
N VAL A 55 -11.94 13.15 -2.93
CA VAL A 55 -12.37 12.03 -3.77
C VAL A 55 -11.75 10.73 -3.26
N LEU A 56 -12.60 9.73 -3.00
CA LEU A 56 -12.27 8.44 -2.40
C LEU A 56 -12.72 7.31 -3.34
N ALA A 57 -11.95 6.23 -3.44
CA ALA A 57 -12.27 5.08 -4.29
C ALA A 57 -12.09 3.76 -3.55
N ASP A 58 -12.87 2.75 -3.97
CA ASP A 58 -12.79 1.35 -3.57
C ASP A 58 -12.57 1.10 -2.05
N PRO A 59 -13.43 1.61 -1.14
CA PRO A 59 -13.40 1.23 0.28
C PRO A 59 -13.51 -0.28 0.50
N GLN A 60 -14.31 -0.97 -0.32
CA GLN A 60 -14.53 -2.42 -0.37
C GLN A 60 -14.49 -3.06 1.01
N LEU A 61 -15.47 -2.69 1.86
CA LEU A 61 -15.59 -3.20 3.21
C LEU A 61 -15.64 -4.72 3.19
N MET A 62 -14.69 -5.34 3.90
CA MET A 62 -14.55 -6.79 3.88
C MET A 62 -15.81 -7.48 4.41
N ASP A 63 -16.23 -8.55 3.77
CA ASP A 63 -17.34 -9.40 4.18
C ASP A 63 -17.07 -10.88 3.83
N LYS A 64 -18.11 -11.72 3.89
CA LYS A 64 -18.01 -13.15 3.62
C LYS A 64 -17.56 -13.51 2.19
N THR A 65 -17.58 -12.57 1.24
CA THR A 65 -17.12 -12.78 -0.13
C THR A 65 -15.63 -12.44 -0.31
N SER A 66 -15.07 -11.57 0.53
CA SER A 66 -13.72 -11.00 0.38
C SER A 66 -12.60 -12.03 0.50
N LEU A 67 -12.66 -12.81 1.58
CA LEU A 67 -11.71 -13.87 1.85
C LEU A 67 -12.46 -15.19 1.86
N ARG A 68 -11.81 -16.28 1.43
CA ARG A 68 -12.33 -17.65 1.51
C ARG A 68 -12.29 -18.19 2.95
N LEU A 69 -12.84 -17.42 3.88
CA LEU A 69 -12.96 -17.71 5.30
C LEU A 69 -14.41 -18.06 5.63
N ALA A 70 -14.62 -18.86 6.67
CA ALA A 70 -15.98 -19.16 7.12
C ALA A 70 -16.67 -17.86 7.61
N PRO A 71 -17.96 -17.63 7.26
CA PRO A 71 -18.72 -16.52 7.78
C PRO A 71 -18.72 -16.51 9.31
N LYS A 72 -18.51 -15.33 9.92
CA LYS A 72 -18.38 -15.16 11.39
C LYS A 72 -17.26 -15.99 12.04
N SER A 73 -16.21 -16.30 11.28
CA SER A 73 -14.97 -16.79 11.87
C SER A 73 -14.18 -15.63 12.48
N LEU A 74 -13.50 -15.89 13.60
CA LEU A 74 -12.61 -14.92 14.26
C LEU A 74 -11.59 -14.31 13.28
N ALA A 75 -11.09 -15.08 12.31
CA ALA A 75 -10.18 -14.59 11.28
C ALA A 75 -10.82 -13.53 10.36
N LEU A 76 -12.08 -13.73 9.95
CA LEU A 76 -12.81 -12.77 9.14
C LEU A 76 -13.17 -11.51 9.97
N GLU A 77 -13.65 -11.70 11.20
CA GLU A 77 -14.00 -10.58 12.09
C GLU A 77 -12.78 -9.71 12.42
N MET A 78 -11.60 -10.31 12.61
CA MET A 78 -10.35 -9.58 12.80
C MET A 78 -9.89 -8.85 11.52
N ALA A 79 -10.03 -9.47 10.34
CA ALA A 79 -9.74 -8.82 9.06
C ALA A 79 -10.66 -7.60 8.81
N GLN A 80 -11.96 -7.75 9.10
CA GLN A 80 -12.93 -6.66 9.09
C GLN A 80 -12.53 -5.55 10.07
N PHE A 81 -12.28 -5.89 11.34
CA PHE A 81 -11.95 -4.93 12.39
C PHE A 81 -10.72 -4.06 12.04
N TYR A 82 -9.61 -4.68 11.62
CA TYR A 82 -8.39 -3.93 11.30
C TYR A 82 -8.49 -3.12 10.00
N THR A 83 -9.31 -3.53 9.06
CA THR A 83 -9.53 -2.80 7.80
C THR A 83 -10.47 -1.62 7.99
N ASP A 84 -11.54 -1.80 8.76
CA ASP A 84 -12.43 -0.72 9.20
C ASP A 84 -11.67 0.31 10.05
N LEU A 85 -10.84 -0.15 11.00
CA LEU A 85 -10.01 0.71 11.85
C LEU A 85 -8.99 1.52 11.04
N PHE A 86 -8.36 0.90 10.04
CA PHE A 86 -7.47 1.60 9.11
C PHE A 86 -8.20 2.71 8.35
N MET A 87 -9.30 2.37 7.66
CA MET A 87 -10.07 3.35 6.88
C MET A 87 -10.62 4.48 7.75
N ARG A 88 -11.09 4.18 8.96
CA ARG A 88 -11.58 5.20 9.90
C ARG A 88 -10.47 6.15 10.35
N ARG A 89 -9.26 5.65 10.62
CA ARG A 89 -8.08 6.48 10.92
C ARG A 89 -7.66 7.31 9.71
N ALA A 90 -7.53 6.71 8.54
CA ALA A 90 -7.20 7.40 7.29
C ALA A 90 -8.19 8.55 7.02
N PHE A 91 -9.49 8.27 7.11
CA PHE A 91 -10.51 9.29 6.91
C PHE A 91 -10.43 10.41 7.96
N LEU A 92 -10.50 10.09 9.25
CA LEU A 92 -10.59 11.11 10.30
C LEU A 92 -9.28 11.87 10.57
N SER A 93 -8.13 11.24 10.31
CA SER A 93 -6.81 11.77 10.69
C SER A 93 -5.95 12.22 9.52
N SER A 94 -6.21 11.76 8.30
CA SER A 94 -5.46 12.13 7.09
C SER A 94 -6.27 12.94 6.08
N ILE A 95 -7.59 12.70 5.96
CA ILE A 95 -8.45 13.29 4.93
C ILE A 95 -9.31 14.43 5.49
N PHE A 96 -10.11 14.15 6.52
CA PHE A 96 -11.02 15.13 7.13
C PHE A 96 -10.33 16.42 7.64
N PRO A 97 -9.08 16.39 8.16
CA PRO A 97 -8.37 17.61 8.56
C PRO A 97 -8.11 18.60 7.41
N PHE A 98 -8.15 18.18 6.15
CA PHE A 98 -8.12 19.10 4.99
C PHE A 98 -9.34 20.02 4.88
N LYS A 99 -10.41 19.74 5.65
CA LYS A 99 -11.70 20.45 5.64
C LYS A 99 -12.28 20.54 4.21
N PRO A 100 -12.59 19.39 3.58
CA PRO A 100 -13.31 19.38 2.31
C PRO A 100 -14.73 19.94 2.48
N ASP A 101 -15.22 20.65 1.47
CA ASP A 101 -16.62 21.10 1.37
C ASP A 101 -17.52 19.97 0.83
N VAL A 102 -16.93 19.02 0.10
CA VAL A 102 -17.61 17.89 -0.55
C VAL A 102 -16.75 16.63 -0.43
N ILE A 103 -17.41 15.48 -0.21
CA ILE A 103 -16.79 14.17 -0.33
C ILE A 103 -17.49 13.41 -1.47
N LEU A 104 -16.70 12.91 -2.42
CA LEU A 104 -17.14 12.12 -3.55
C LEU A 104 -16.55 10.71 -3.44
N PHE A 105 -17.41 9.70 -3.38
CA PHE A 105 -16.98 8.31 -3.45
C PHE A 105 -17.20 7.76 -4.87
N LEU A 106 -16.16 7.13 -5.45
CA LEU A 106 -16.16 6.59 -6.82
C LEU A 106 -16.65 5.13 -6.93
N GLY A 107 -17.42 4.65 -5.96
CA GLY A 107 -17.98 3.30 -5.92
C GLY A 107 -17.16 2.26 -5.16
N ASP A 108 -17.68 1.04 -5.18
CA ASP A 108 -17.16 -0.16 -4.51
C ASP A 108 -17.04 0.05 -2.99
N TYR A 109 -18.16 0.37 -2.36
CA TYR A 109 -18.26 0.56 -0.91
C TYR A 109 -18.17 -0.77 -0.18
N PHE A 110 -18.79 -1.79 -0.75
CA PHE A 110 -18.81 -3.16 -0.25
C PHE A 110 -18.02 -4.04 -1.21
N ASP A 111 -17.62 -5.23 -0.74
CA ASP A 111 -16.97 -6.23 -1.60
C ASP A 111 -18.01 -7.23 -2.15
N GLY A 112 -18.97 -7.66 -1.32
CA GLY A 112 -19.97 -8.66 -1.67
C GLY A 112 -21.33 -8.12 -2.09
N GLY A 113 -21.49 -6.83 -2.39
CA GLY A 113 -22.78 -6.11 -2.45
C GLY A 113 -23.96 -6.87 -3.07
N PRO A 114 -23.86 -7.42 -4.30
CA PRO A 114 -24.91 -8.23 -4.93
C PRO A 114 -25.22 -9.58 -4.25
N PHE A 115 -24.24 -10.15 -3.54
CA PHE A 115 -24.30 -11.48 -2.91
C PHE A 115 -24.65 -11.44 -1.42
N LEU A 116 -24.73 -10.25 -0.81
CA LEU A 116 -25.17 -10.06 0.57
C LEU A 116 -26.70 -10.14 0.69
N THR A 117 -27.18 -10.83 1.73
CA THR A 117 -28.57 -10.72 2.19
C THR A 117 -28.82 -9.30 2.70
N ASP A 118 -30.09 -8.86 2.74
CA ASP A 118 -30.43 -7.51 3.22
C ASP A 118 -29.90 -7.22 4.63
N LYS A 119 -29.82 -8.23 5.49
CA LYS A 119 -29.24 -8.10 6.83
C LYS A 119 -27.73 -7.84 6.78
N GLU A 120 -26.98 -8.68 6.07
CA GLU A 120 -25.51 -8.52 5.95
C GLU A 120 -25.13 -7.22 5.23
N TRP A 121 -25.95 -6.82 4.26
CA TRP A 121 -25.81 -5.54 3.56
C TRP A 121 -26.05 -4.35 4.50
N LEU A 122 -27.09 -4.41 5.36
CA LEU A 122 -27.35 -3.40 6.38
C LEU A 122 -26.26 -3.35 7.47
N GLU A 123 -25.68 -4.50 7.84
CA GLU A 123 -24.52 -4.59 8.74
C GLU A 123 -23.29 -3.89 8.11
N SER A 124 -23.02 -4.14 6.83
CA SER A 124 -21.95 -3.49 6.07
C SER A 124 -22.20 -1.99 5.87
N TRP A 125 -23.43 -1.57 5.61
CA TRP A 125 -23.81 -0.15 5.55
C TRP A 125 -23.62 0.55 6.90
N SER A 126 -23.99 -0.11 8.02
CA SER A 126 -23.75 0.42 9.37
C SER A 126 -22.26 0.63 9.64
N ARG A 127 -21.41 -0.34 9.26
CA ARG A 127 -19.94 -0.21 9.30
C ARG A 127 -19.45 0.96 8.44
N PHE A 128 -19.94 1.10 7.20
CA PHE A 128 -19.57 2.21 6.31
C PHE A 128 -19.91 3.58 6.91
N LYS A 129 -21.13 3.74 7.45
CA LYS A 129 -21.53 4.95 8.19
C LYS A 129 -20.61 5.23 9.37
N HIS A 130 -20.20 4.20 10.11
CA HIS A 130 -19.29 4.34 11.24
C HIS A 130 -17.88 4.75 10.79
N ILE A 131 -17.29 4.06 9.80
CA ILE A 131 -15.93 4.33 9.29
C ILE A 131 -15.79 5.78 8.85
N PHE A 132 -16.69 6.25 7.98
CA PHE A 132 -16.66 7.59 7.41
C PHE A 132 -17.42 8.63 8.26
N ASN A 133 -17.92 8.24 9.42
CA ASN A 133 -18.65 9.10 10.37
C ASN A 133 -19.81 9.89 9.71
N LEU A 134 -20.56 9.23 8.81
CA LEU A 134 -21.51 9.88 7.91
C LEU A 134 -22.65 10.59 8.65
N ASP A 135 -23.10 10.04 9.78
CA ASP A 135 -24.15 10.66 10.59
C ASP A 135 -23.70 12.04 11.13
N MET A 136 -22.43 12.19 11.54
CA MET A 136 -21.86 13.48 11.95
C MET A 136 -21.72 14.43 10.76
N LEU A 137 -21.26 13.94 9.60
CA LEU A 137 -21.13 14.75 8.40
C LEU A 137 -22.49 15.33 7.97
N GLN A 138 -23.54 14.52 7.97
CA GLN A 138 -24.89 14.93 7.56
C GLN A 138 -25.61 15.83 8.58
N GLN A 139 -25.36 15.65 9.89
CA GLN A 139 -26.08 16.37 10.95
C GLN A 139 -25.36 17.63 11.45
N THR A 140 -24.03 17.66 11.41
CA THR A 140 -23.21 18.68 12.08
C THR A 140 -22.39 19.52 11.10
N THR A 141 -22.22 19.08 9.85
CA THR A 141 -21.44 19.78 8.84
C THR A 141 -22.27 20.09 7.60
N ASN A 142 -21.92 21.15 6.87
CA ASN A 142 -22.54 21.45 5.57
C ASN A 142 -21.87 20.69 4.41
N ILE A 143 -21.19 19.57 4.70
CA ILE A 143 -20.42 18.79 3.71
C ILE A 143 -21.39 17.97 2.85
N LYS A 144 -21.29 18.13 1.53
CA LYS A 144 -22.09 17.36 0.57
C LYS A 144 -21.43 16.01 0.30
N LEU A 145 -22.24 14.96 0.18
CA LEU A 145 -21.80 13.60 -0.12
C LEU A 145 -22.35 13.17 -1.48
N PHE A 146 -21.48 12.66 -2.35
CA PHE A 146 -21.85 12.10 -3.66
C PHE A 146 -21.32 10.67 -3.81
N TYR A 147 -22.08 9.84 -4.50
CA TYR A 147 -21.90 8.39 -4.57
C TYR A 147 -22.02 7.88 -6.00
N LEU A 148 -20.97 7.28 -6.54
CA LEU A 148 -20.99 6.57 -7.81
C LEU A 148 -21.20 5.07 -7.57
N ALA A 149 -21.88 4.34 -8.44
CA ALA A 149 -22.05 2.89 -8.25
C ALA A 149 -20.79 2.14 -8.69
N GLY A 150 -20.32 1.21 -7.87
CA GLY A 150 -19.26 0.26 -8.21
C GLY A 150 -19.79 -1.13 -8.61
N ASN A 151 -18.96 -1.95 -9.26
CA ASN A 151 -19.38 -3.30 -9.66
C ASN A 151 -19.47 -4.28 -8.48
N HIS A 152 -18.77 -4.04 -7.37
CA HIS A 152 -18.98 -4.75 -6.11
C HIS A 152 -20.19 -4.22 -5.32
N ASP A 153 -20.78 -3.07 -5.71
CA ASP A 153 -22.04 -2.58 -5.14
C ASP A 153 -23.27 -3.16 -5.83
N VAL A 154 -23.31 -3.14 -7.18
CA VAL A 154 -24.49 -3.49 -8.00
C VAL A 154 -24.31 -4.65 -8.97
N GLY A 155 -23.07 -5.04 -9.27
CA GLY A 155 -22.74 -6.04 -10.29
C GLY A 155 -22.45 -5.43 -11.67
N TYR A 156 -22.39 -6.28 -12.69
CA TYR A 156 -22.32 -5.89 -14.11
C TYR A 156 -23.68 -6.11 -14.81
N ALA A 157 -23.80 -5.74 -16.08
CA ALA A 157 -25.03 -5.91 -16.88
C ALA A 157 -25.76 -7.26 -16.68
N ALA A 158 -25.06 -8.39 -16.66
CA ALA A 158 -25.66 -9.72 -16.44
C ALA A 158 -26.29 -9.90 -15.06
N PHE A 159 -25.80 -9.19 -14.03
CA PHE A 159 -26.36 -9.22 -12.69
C PHE A 159 -27.61 -8.36 -12.58
N HIS A 160 -27.68 -7.26 -13.31
CA HIS A 160 -28.81 -6.33 -13.28
C HIS A 160 -30.10 -6.98 -13.81
N SER A 161 -30.01 -7.75 -14.91
CA SER A 161 -31.13 -8.51 -15.47
C SER A 161 -31.62 -9.63 -14.55
N ARG A 162 -30.72 -10.26 -13.79
CA ARG A 162 -30.98 -11.42 -12.92
C ARG A 162 -31.38 -11.05 -11.49
N MET A 163 -30.93 -9.89 -10.99
CA MET A 163 -31.07 -9.48 -9.59
C MET A 163 -31.51 -8.01 -9.42
N PRO A 164 -32.67 -7.59 -9.96
CA PRO A 164 -33.15 -6.20 -9.88
C PRO A 164 -33.43 -5.71 -8.46
N GLN A 165 -33.46 -6.60 -7.45
CA GLN A 165 -33.48 -6.21 -6.03
C GLN A 165 -32.18 -5.54 -5.57
N VAL A 166 -31.03 -5.86 -6.16
CA VAL A 166 -29.72 -5.29 -5.79
C VAL A 166 -29.68 -3.81 -6.16
N ILE A 167 -30.05 -3.46 -7.40
CA ILE A 167 -30.21 -2.07 -7.86
C ILE A 167 -31.18 -1.32 -6.94
N ARG A 168 -32.38 -1.87 -6.70
CA ARG A 168 -33.39 -1.20 -5.85
C ARG A 168 -32.91 -0.99 -4.40
N ARG A 169 -32.08 -1.89 -3.86
CA ARG A 169 -31.46 -1.74 -2.54
C ARG A 169 -30.39 -0.64 -2.53
N TYR A 170 -29.54 -0.61 -3.55
CA TYR A 170 -28.54 0.44 -3.75
C TYR A 170 -29.20 1.82 -3.89
N GLU A 171 -30.11 1.99 -4.84
CA GLU A 171 -30.70 3.28 -5.19
C GLU A 171 -31.57 3.86 -4.07
N LYS A 172 -32.13 3.01 -3.21
CA LYS A 172 -32.84 3.44 -1.99
C LYS A 172 -31.95 4.15 -0.96
N VAL A 173 -30.63 3.90 -0.98
CA VAL A 173 -29.67 4.45 0.00
C VAL A 173 -28.73 5.47 -0.63
N PHE A 174 -28.23 5.21 -1.84
CA PHE A 174 -27.24 6.04 -2.52
C PHE A 174 -27.82 6.94 -3.63
N GLY A 175 -29.10 6.75 -3.99
CA GLY A 175 -29.74 7.45 -5.11
C GLY A 175 -29.52 6.75 -6.46
N VAL A 176 -30.11 7.32 -7.52
CA VAL A 176 -30.03 6.79 -8.88
C VAL A 176 -28.58 6.73 -9.37
N ARG A 177 -28.25 5.70 -10.18
CA ARG A 177 -26.85 5.44 -10.61
C ARG A 177 -26.34 6.39 -11.70
N ASN A 178 -27.24 6.89 -12.55
CA ASN A 178 -26.95 7.88 -13.59
C ASN A 178 -27.50 9.25 -13.17
N TYR A 179 -26.63 10.24 -12.95
CA TYR A 179 -27.03 11.59 -12.56
C TYR A 179 -25.94 12.63 -12.83
N HIS A 180 -26.29 13.90 -12.73
CA HIS A 180 -25.33 14.99 -12.78
C HIS A 180 -25.60 16.02 -11.67
N PHE A 181 -24.57 16.75 -11.30
CA PHE A 181 -24.62 17.82 -10.30
C PHE A 181 -23.60 18.90 -10.64
N THR A 182 -23.73 20.09 -10.04
CA THR A 182 -22.77 21.18 -10.21
C THR A 182 -22.09 21.48 -8.88
N ILE A 183 -20.77 21.68 -8.91
CA ILE A 183 -19.99 22.25 -7.80
C ILE A 183 -19.22 23.45 -8.36
N GLY A 184 -19.44 24.63 -7.78
CA GLY A 184 -18.92 25.89 -8.31
C GLY A 184 -19.43 26.14 -9.73
N ALA A 185 -18.51 26.42 -10.66
CA ALA A 185 -18.77 26.57 -12.08
C ALA A 185 -18.63 25.25 -12.89
N VAL A 186 -18.39 24.12 -12.23
CA VAL A 186 -18.04 22.83 -12.85
C VAL A 186 -19.19 21.83 -12.71
N ASN A 187 -19.55 21.17 -13.82
CA ASN A 187 -20.50 20.07 -13.82
C ASN A 187 -19.77 18.74 -13.54
N PHE A 188 -20.43 17.84 -12.82
CA PHE A 188 -19.97 16.48 -12.56
C PHE A 188 -21.04 15.52 -13.06
N ILE A 189 -20.65 14.52 -13.84
CA ILE A 189 -21.57 13.62 -14.54
C ILE A 189 -21.21 12.19 -14.14
N ALA A 190 -22.06 11.61 -13.29
CA ALA A 190 -21.97 10.23 -12.83
C ALA A 190 -22.68 9.30 -13.84
N VAL A 191 -21.91 8.36 -14.38
CA VAL A 191 -22.38 7.37 -15.36
C VAL A 191 -22.21 5.98 -14.78
N ASP A 192 -23.28 5.17 -14.87
CA ASP A 192 -23.27 3.74 -14.58
C ASP A 192 -22.41 3.02 -15.64
N ALA A 193 -21.12 2.87 -15.34
CA ALA A 193 -20.17 2.28 -16.27
C ALA A 193 -20.40 0.76 -16.46
N GLN A 194 -21.04 0.12 -15.47
CA GLN A 194 -21.38 -1.31 -15.42
C GLN A 194 -22.39 -1.72 -16.51
N THR A 195 -23.06 -0.75 -17.12
CA THR A 195 -24.12 -0.94 -18.13
C THR A 195 -23.76 -0.41 -19.51
N LEU A 196 -22.70 0.39 -19.67
CA LEU A 196 -22.30 1.00 -20.96
C LEU A 196 -22.11 -0.04 -22.07
N ASP A 197 -21.40 -1.13 -21.76
CA ASP A 197 -21.07 -2.25 -22.66
C ASP A 197 -22.10 -3.40 -22.61
N GLY A 198 -23.25 -3.16 -21.97
CA GLY A 198 -24.38 -4.08 -21.95
C GLY A 198 -25.02 -4.26 -23.32
N LYS A 199 -26.06 -5.10 -23.40
CA LYS A 199 -26.81 -5.29 -24.65
C LYS A 199 -27.47 -3.98 -25.10
N PRO A 200 -27.41 -3.58 -26.38
CA PRO A 200 -28.06 -2.35 -26.86
C PRO A 200 -29.57 -2.31 -26.63
N GLN A 201 -30.24 -3.48 -26.62
CA GLN A 201 -31.68 -3.62 -26.32
C GLN A 201 -31.97 -3.82 -24.82
N GLY A 202 -30.95 -3.85 -23.96
CA GLY A 202 -31.10 -3.95 -22.51
C GLY A 202 -31.61 -2.64 -21.91
N ILE A 203 -32.60 -2.73 -21.02
CA ILE A 203 -33.25 -1.58 -20.38
C ILE A 203 -32.22 -0.69 -19.67
N GLU A 204 -31.30 -1.29 -18.93
CA GLU A 204 -30.25 -0.59 -18.19
C GLU A 204 -29.28 0.15 -19.14
N THR A 205 -28.74 -0.56 -20.14
CA THR A 205 -27.88 0.02 -21.19
C THR A 205 -28.55 1.21 -21.88
N ALA A 206 -29.81 1.04 -22.28
CA ALA A 206 -30.59 2.09 -22.94
C ALA A 206 -30.83 3.29 -22.01
N THR A 207 -31.08 3.04 -20.72
CA THR A 207 -31.28 4.10 -19.71
C THR A 207 -30.01 4.94 -19.54
N THR A 208 -28.86 4.29 -19.36
CA THR A 208 -27.54 4.95 -19.27
C THR A 208 -27.24 5.77 -20.53
N TRP A 209 -27.38 5.20 -21.72
CA TRP A 209 -27.11 5.91 -22.98
C TRP A 209 -28.12 7.03 -23.28
N ASN A 210 -29.37 6.91 -22.85
CA ASN A 210 -30.35 8.01 -22.96
C ASN A 210 -29.98 9.17 -22.04
N PHE A 211 -29.62 8.89 -20.78
CA PHE A 211 -29.10 9.91 -19.86
C PHE A 211 -27.88 10.64 -20.44
N VAL A 212 -26.89 9.91 -20.99
CA VAL A 212 -25.70 10.50 -21.64
C VAL A 212 -26.10 11.41 -22.83
N LYS A 213 -27.09 11.02 -23.63
CA LYS A 213 -27.62 11.82 -24.76
C LYS A 213 -28.47 13.02 -24.34
N GLU A 214 -29.07 13.00 -23.15
CA GLU A 214 -29.84 14.11 -22.61
C GLU A 214 -28.92 15.14 -21.94
N VAL A 215 -27.98 14.69 -21.10
CA VAL A 215 -27.05 15.57 -20.39
C VAL A 215 -26.13 16.31 -21.37
N SER A 216 -25.61 15.63 -22.40
CA SER A 216 -24.75 16.23 -23.45
C SER A 216 -25.40 17.39 -24.23
N LYS A 217 -26.74 17.43 -24.32
CA LYS A 217 -27.46 18.57 -24.93
C LYS A 217 -27.51 19.81 -24.03
N ASN A 218 -27.45 19.61 -22.71
CA ASN A 218 -27.73 20.63 -21.70
C ASN A 218 -26.48 21.23 -21.04
N ILE A 219 -25.33 20.54 -21.09
CA ILE A 219 -24.09 20.93 -20.38
C ILE A 219 -23.14 21.85 -21.15
N THR A 220 -23.48 22.26 -22.38
CA THR A 220 -22.57 22.91 -23.34
C THR A 220 -21.95 24.23 -22.89
N SER A 221 -22.43 24.83 -21.80
CA SER A 221 -21.97 26.11 -21.25
C SER A 221 -20.96 26.01 -20.10
N ARG A 222 -20.63 24.81 -19.60
CA ARG A 222 -19.73 24.63 -18.44
C ARG A 222 -18.74 23.47 -18.61
N PRO A 223 -17.51 23.59 -18.08
CA PRO A 223 -16.57 22.47 -18.01
C PRO A 223 -17.19 21.32 -17.21
N SER A 224 -17.01 20.10 -17.72
CA SER A 224 -17.64 18.89 -17.17
C SER A 224 -16.59 17.86 -16.77
N VAL A 225 -16.71 17.31 -15.57
CA VAL A 225 -15.94 16.17 -15.07
C VAL A 225 -16.78 14.91 -15.25
N LEU A 226 -16.23 13.91 -15.95
CA LEU A 226 -16.86 12.61 -16.11
C LEU A 226 -16.45 11.69 -14.95
N LEU A 227 -17.42 11.03 -14.34
CA LEU A 227 -17.23 10.08 -13.24
C LEU A 227 -17.74 8.70 -13.70
N THR A 228 -16.83 7.73 -13.80
CA THR A 228 -17.13 6.34 -14.18
C THR A 228 -16.36 5.41 -13.26
N HIS A 229 -17.02 4.50 -12.55
CA HIS A 229 -16.30 3.62 -11.62
C HIS A 229 -15.30 2.74 -12.38
N ILE A 230 -15.79 2.03 -13.40
CA ILE A 230 -14.94 1.30 -14.36
C ILE A 230 -14.19 2.32 -15.22
N PRO A 231 -12.85 2.27 -15.31
CA PRO A 231 -12.04 3.17 -16.11
C PRO A 231 -12.33 3.06 -17.62
N LEU A 232 -12.03 4.13 -18.36
CA LEU A 232 -12.20 4.12 -19.82
C LEU A 232 -11.09 3.32 -20.50
N TYR A 233 -11.38 2.84 -21.72
CA TYR A 233 -10.51 2.02 -22.55
C TYR A 233 -9.07 2.53 -22.60
N ARG A 234 -8.11 1.61 -22.49
CA ARG A 234 -6.70 1.86 -22.77
C ARG A 234 -6.03 0.55 -23.21
N PRO A 235 -5.15 0.55 -24.22
CA PRO A 235 -4.51 -0.68 -24.68
C PRO A 235 -3.82 -1.46 -23.54
N ASP A 236 -3.71 -2.78 -23.70
CA ASP A 236 -2.88 -3.59 -22.82
C ASP A 236 -1.46 -2.99 -22.71
N TRP A 237 -0.82 -3.14 -21.56
CA TRP A 237 0.52 -2.60 -21.28
C TRP A 237 0.64 -1.06 -21.29
N THR A 238 -0.48 -0.31 -21.35
CA THR A 238 -0.46 1.16 -21.21
C THR A 238 0.25 1.59 -19.91
N SER A 239 1.14 2.58 -20.03
CA SER A 239 1.83 3.17 -18.88
C SER A 239 0.90 4.10 -18.10
N CYS A 240 0.82 3.90 -16.78
CA CYS A 240 -0.08 4.58 -15.86
C CYS A 240 0.53 5.79 -15.12
N GLY A 241 1.71 6.23 -15.56
CA GLY A 241 2.52 7.20 -14.81
C GLY A 241 3.30 6.55 -13.66
N PRO A 242 4.00 7.35 -12.83
CA PRO A 242 5.03 6.88 -11.91
C PRO A 242 4.49 6.25 -10.61
N TYR A 243 3.18 6.30 -10.38
CA TYR A 243 2.56 5.92 -9.10
C TYR A 243 1.93 4.52 -9.08
N ARG A 244 1.80 3.85 -10.23
CA ARG A 244 1.29 2.48 -10.29
C ARG A 244 2.23 1.50 -9.61
N ALA A 245 1.73 0.69 -8.68
CA ALA A 245 2.51 -0.37 -8.02
C ALA A 245 2.36 -1.75 -8.68
N SER A 246 1.19 -2.02 -9.28
CA SER A 246 0.81 -3.29 -9.90
C SER A 246 1.33 -3.43 -11.35
N PRO A 247 1.45 -4.66 -11.87
CA PRO A 247 1.88 -4.88 -13.26
C PRO A 247 0.85 -4.37 -14.30
N PHE A 248 1.21 -4.60 -15.56
CA PHE A 248 0.55 -4.15 -16.78
C PHE A 248 -0.98 -4.19 -16.81
N ILE A 249 -1.55 -3.20 -17.50
CA ILE A 249 -2.96 -3.14 -17.86
C ILE A 249 -3.32 -4.33 -18.76
N ASN A 250 -4.49 -4.92 -18.51
CA ASN A 250 -5.09 -5.97 -19.33
C ASN A 250 -6.59 -5.73 -19.52
N GLN A 251 -7.07 -5.80 -20.77
CA GLN A 251 -8.45 -5.61 -21.19
C GLN A 251 -9.33 -6.86 -20.93
N ARG A 252 -9.26 -7.41 -19.71
CA ARG A 252 -10.03 -8.62 -19.37
C ARG A 252 -11.53 -8.32 -19.38
N ILE A 253 -12.26 -9.17 -20.10
CA ILE A 253 -13.72 -9.23 -20.11
C ILE A 253 -14.17 -10.68 -19.95
N ASN A 254 -15.22 -10.91 -19.17
CA ASN A 254 -15.91 -12.19 -19.05
C ASN A 254 -17.39 -11.99 -19.38
N ARG A 255 -17.95 -12.91 -20.16
CA ARG A 255 -19.34 -12.89 -20.61
C ARG A 255 -20.00 -14.22 -20.33
N ASP A 256 -21.29 -14.20 -20.00
CA ASP A 256 -22.06 -15.43 -19.80
C ASP A 256 -22.15 -16.25 -21.09
N ASP A 257 -22.04 -17.57 -20.99
CA ASP A 257 -22.03 -18.45 -22.15
C ASP A 257 -23.34 -18.45 -22.95
N HIS A 258 -24.49 -18.26 -22.29
CA HIS A 258 -25.80 -18.37 -22.92
C HIS A 258 -26.21 -17.05 -23.57
N ASP A 259 -26.17 -15.98 -22.79
CA ASP A 259 -26.79 -14.70 -23.16
C ASP A 259 -25.76 -13.64 -23.59
N LYS A 260 -24.46 -13.90 -23.43
CA LYS A 260 -23.33 -13.00 -23.75
C LYS A 260 -23.33 -11.65 -22.99
N GLU A 261 -24.15 -11.49 -21.95
CA GLU A 261 -24.06 -10.35 -21.03
C GLU A 261 -22.76 -10.38 -20.24
N ILE A 262 -22.33 -9.21 -19.78
CA ILE A 262 -21.04 -9.05 -19.11
C ILE A 262 -21.15 -9.47 -17.65
N LEU A 263 -20.30 -10.43 -17.27
CA LEU A 263 -20.11 -10.90 -15.91
C LEU A 263 -18.96 -10.15 -15.20
N TYR A 264 -18.01 -9.62 -15.98
CA TYR A 264 -16.84 -8.87 -15.49
C TYR A 264 -16.19 -8.10 -16.63
N GLN A 265 -15.72 -6.87 -16.39
CA GLN A 265 -14.84 -6.13 -17.31
C GLN A 265 -13.92 -5.20 -16.52
N ASN A 266 -12.64 -5.11 -16.91
CA ASN A 266 -11.69 -4.18 -16.28
C ASN A 266 -11.85 -2.73 -16.76
N TYR A 267 -12.35 -2.55 -17.98
CA TYR A 267 -12.41 -1.27 -18.68
C TYR A 267 -13.67 -1.21 -19.54
N VAL A 268 -14.16 0.01 -19.79
CA VAL A 268 -15.18 0.26 -20.83
C VAL A 268 -14.58 -0.05 -22.21
N THR A 269 -15.36 -0.56 -23.16
CA THR A 269 -14.83 -0.85 -24.51
C THR A 269 -14.35 0.41 -25.24
N GLU A 270 -13.48 0.24 -26.25
CA GLU A 270 -12.96 1.35 -27.06
C GLU A 270 -14.07 2.13 -27.79
N GLU A 271 -15.05 1.42 -28.37
CA GLU A 271 -16.19 2.03 -29.07
C GLU A 271 -17.00 2.93 -28.13
N HIS A 272 -17.41 2.40 -26.98
CA HIS A 272 -18.21 3.13 -26.00
C HIS A 272 -17.42 4.22 -25.27
N THR A 273 -16.11 4.02 -25.05
CA THR A 273 -15.19 5.07 -24.56
C THR A 273 -15.19 6.25 -25.52
N ASN A 274 -14.93 6.00 -26.82
CA ASN A 274 -14.88 7.06 -27.83
C ASN A 274 -16.23 7.79 -27.98
N HIS A 275 -17.33 7.05 -27.98
CA HIS A 275 -18.69 7.62 -28.06
C HIS A 275 -19.04 8.47 -26.83
N LEU A 276 -18.68 8.01 -25.62
CA LEU A 276 -18.91 8.76 -24.37
C LEU A 276 -18.09 10.06 -24.34
N LEU A 277 -16.83 10.02 -24.78
CA LEU A 277 -15.95 11.19 -24.88
C LEU A 277 -16.44 12.20 -25.94
N GLU A 278 -16.96 11.73 -27.08
CA GLU A 278 -17.52 12.58 -28.14
C GLU A 278 -18.82 13.28 -27.71
N LEU A 279 -19.67 12.63 -26.90
CA LEU A 279 -20.90 13.22 -26.37
C LEU A 279 -20.65 14.17 -25.19
N ILE A 280 -19.89 13.74 -24.18
CA ILE A 280 -19.73 14.49 -22.92
C ILE A 280 -18.67 15.59 -23.01
N LYS A 281 -17.61 15.39 -23.81
CA LYS A 281 -16.47 16.31 -23.97
C LYS A 281 -15.88 16.78 -22.62
N PRO A 282 -15.56 15.84 -21.71
CA PRO A 282 -15.12 16.19 -20.36
C PRO A 282 -13.75 16.86 -20.36
N VAL A 283 -13.48 17.67 -19.33
CA VAL A 283 -12.16 18.31 -19.10
C VAL A 283 -11.25 17.45 -18.21
N LEU A 284 -11.87 16.52 -17.47
CA LEU A 284 -11.24 15.59 -16.54
C LEU A 284 -12.13 14.35 -16.41
N ILE A 285 -11.53 13.18 -16.26
CA ILE A 285 -12.23 11.92 -15.99
C ILE A 285 -11.68 11.33 -14.69
N LEU A 286 -12.56 10.85 -13.81
CA LEU A 286 -12.19 10.16 -12.57
C LEU A 286 -12.81 8.76 -12.53
N SER A 287 -12.00 7.77 -12.17
CA SER A 287 -12.39 6.36 -12.05
C SER A 287 -11.77 5.66 -10.83
N GLY A 288 -12.24 4.46 -10.51
CA GLY A 288 -11.75 3.60 -9.42
C GLY A 288 -11.36 2.22 -9.96
N HIS A 289 -11.90 1.15 -9.35
CA HIS A 289 -11.96 -0.24 -9.85
C HIS A 289 -10.62 -1.00 -9.96
N ASP A 290 -9.57 -0.39 -10.50
CA ASP A 290 -8.25 -1.03 -10.67
C ASP A 290 -7.45 -1.06 -9.35
N HIS A 291 -7.98 -0.44 -8.28
CA HIS A 291 -7.42 -0.29 -6.92
C HIS A 291 -6.04 0.38 -6.84
N ASP A 292 -5.44 0.72 -7.98
CA ASP A 292 -4.09 1.25 -8.13
C ASP A 292 -4.10 2.57 -8.88
N GLN A 293 -3.10 3.42 -8.63
CA GLN A 293 -3.06 4.75 -9.19
C GLN A 293 -2.67 4.68 -10.68
N CYS A 294 -3.59 5.06 -11.57
CA CYS A 294 -3.33 5.18 -13.00
C CYS A 294 -3.70 6.56 -13.53
N THR A 295 -2.76 7.22 -14.19
CA THR A 295 -3.01 8.48 -14.92
C THR A 295 -2.68 8.30 -16.38
N ILE A 296 -3.67 8.55 -17.24
CA ILE A 296 -3.52 8.51 -18.70
C ILE A 296 -4.11 9.77 -19.35
N VAL A 297 -3.85 9.94 -20.64
CA VAL A 297 -4.41 11.03 -21.45
C VAL A 297 -5.07 10.44 -22.68
N HIS A 298 -6.37 10.68 -22.81
CA HIS A 298 -7.18 10.33 -23.98
C HIS A 298 -7.04 11.40 -25.05
N THR A 299 -6.66 11.01 -26.26
CA THR A 299 -6.60 11.92 -27.42
C THR A 299 -7.95 11.90 -28.14
N THR A 300 -8.73 12.98 -28.02
CA THR A 300 -10.06 13.09 -28.65
C THR A 300 -10.06 14.12 -29.78
N LYS A 301 -11.11 14.10 -30.61
CA LYS A 301 -11.38 15.14 -31.64
C LYS A 301 -11.51 16.57 -31.04
N HIS A 302 -11.75 16.67 -29.74
CA HIS A 302 -11.96 17.93 -29.01
C HIS A 302 -10.77 18.33 -28.13
N GLY A 303 -9.66 17.59 -28.19
CA GLY A 303 -8.45 17.82 -27.41
C GLY A 303 -8.07 16.62 -26.52
N ALA A 304 -6.99 16.82 -25.77
CA ALA A 304 -6.48 15.83 -24.82
C ALA A 304 -7.23 15.92 -23.49
N VAL A 305 -7.76 14.80 -23.00
CA VAL A 305 -8.47 14.71 -21.71
C VAL A 305 -7.72 13.80 -20.76
N LYS A 306 -7.43 14.27 -19.55
CA LYS A 306 -6.76 13.46 -18.53
C LYS A 306 -7.77 12.58 -17.80
N GLU A 307 -7.44 11.30 -17.65
CA GLU A 307 -8.12 10.40 -16.72
C GLU A 307 -7.20 10.07 -15.53
N HIS A 308 -7.79 10.09 -14.34
CA HIS A 308 -7.20 9.52 -13.14
C HIS A 308 -8.08 8.36 -12.63
N SER A 309 -7.58 7.14 -12.77
CA SER A 309 -8.05 6.00 -11.98
C SER A 309 -7.38 6.08 -10.61
N LEU A 310 -8.18 6.29 -9.57
CA LEU A 310 -7.73 6.49 -8.21
C LEU A 310 -7.54 5.13 -7.53
N GLY A 311 -6.42 4.96 -6.82
CA GLY A 311 -6.19 3.75 -6.05
C GLY A 311 -7.03 3.71 -4.77
N THR A 312 -7.31 2.50 -4.28
CA THR A 312 -8.17 2.22 -3.12
C THR A 312 -7.79 3.05 -1.89
N ILE A 313 -8.79 3.41 -1.06
CA ILE A 313 -8.58 3.97 0.28
C ILE A 313 -8.31 2.88 1.34
N SER A 314 -8.52 1.61 1.02
CA SER A 314 -8.29 0.46 1.89
C SER A 314 -6.93 -0.21 1.61
N TRP A 315 -6.49 -1.12 2.49
CA TRP A 315 -5.16 -1.75 2.45
C TRP A 315 -5.18 -3.25 2.15
N GLN A 316 -6.35 -3.82 1.81
CA GLN A 316 -6.56 -5.25 1.56
C GLN A 316 -6.76 -5.59 0.07
N GLN A 317 -6.73 -4.58 -0.79
CA GLN A 317 -7.16 -4.62 -2.19
C GLN A 317 -6.01 -4.87 -3.18
N GLY A 318 -4.86 -5.34 -2.69
CA GLY A 318 -3.66 -5.62 -3.49
C GLY A 318 -2.71 -4.43 -3.68
N ASN A 319 -3.15 -3.20 -3.40
CA ASN A 319 -2.28 -2.03 -3.37
C ASN A 319 -1.63 -1.84 -1.99
N LEU A 320 -0.30 -1.69 -1.96
CA LEU A 320 0.46 -1.42 -0.73
C LEU A 320 0.44 0.06 -0.32
N PHE A 321 0.03 0.96 -1.22
CA PHE A 321 0.02 2.41 -1.03
C PHE A 321 -1.39 2.97 -1.29
N PRO A 322 -2.31 2.85 -0.32
CA PRO A 322 -3.67 3.36 -0.46
C PRO A 322 -3.67 4.88 -0.69
N SER A 323 -4.68 5.40 -1.38
CA SER A 323 -4.72 6.82 -1.78
C SER A 323 -6.10 7.46 -1.69
N PHE A 324 -6.08 8.78 -1.75
CA PHE A 324 -7.23 9.63 -2.02
C PHE A 324 -6.80 10.77 -2.95
N MET A 325 -7.75 11.54 -3.46
CA MET A 325 -7.47 12.74 -4.24
C MET A 325 -8.08 13.97 -3.59
N LEU A 326 -7.30 15.05 -3.56
CA LEU A 326 -7.80 16.41 -3.36
C LEU A 326 -8.09 17.01 -4.74
N LEU A 327 -9.33 17.41 -4.98
CA LEU A 327 -9.77 18.11 -6.19
C LEU A 327 -10.30 19.49 -5.81
N SER A 328 -9.86 20.50 -6.55
CA SER A 328 -10.35 21.87 -6.43
C SER A 328 -11.12 22.26 -7.69
N ALA A 329 -12.40 22.61 -7.54
CA ALA A 329 -13.28 23.04 -8.62
C ALA A 329 -13.54 24.55 -8.53
N SER A 330 -13.26 25.30 -9.59
CA SER A 330 -13.38 26.76 -9.61
C SER A 330 -14.83 27.22 -9.38
N ASN A 331 -15.01 28.28 -8.59
CA ASN A 331 -16.29 29.00 -8.47
C ASN A 331 -16.46 30.07 -9.56
N LEU A 332 -15.39 30.42 -10.28
CA LEU A 332 -15.41 31.46 -11.30
C LEU A 332 -15.79 30.86 -12.65
N THR A 333 -16.65 31.56 -13.39
CA THR A 333 -16.81 31.31 -14.83
C THR A 333 -15.50 31.63 -15.53
N LEU A 334 -15.00 30.68 -16.32
CA LEU A 334 -13.77 30.81 -17.11
C LEU A 334 -13.77 32.12 -17.91
N SER A 335 -12.75 32.94 -17.69
CA SER A 335 -12.54 34.19 -18.41
C SER A 335 -12.13 33.93 -19.87
N ASP A 336 -12.41 34.88 -20.77
CA ASP A 336 -11.95 34.81 -22.16
C ASP A 336 -10.43 34.56 -22.22
N GLY A 337 -10.05 33.45 -22.86
CA GLY A 337 -8.65 32.99 -22.99
C GLY A 337 -8.19 31.91 -22.01
N SER A 338 -8.98 31.56 -20.98
CA SER A 338 -8.68 30.42 -20.10
C SER A 338 -9.16 29.09 -20.71
N GLN A 339 -8.41 28.01 -20.50
CA GLN A 339 -8.77 26.70 -21.04
C GLN A 339 -9.82 26.02 -20.16
N PRO A 340 -10.77 25.23 -20.71
CA PRO A 340 -11.75 24.49 -19.92
C PRO A 340 -11.15 23.59 -18.82
N ALA A 341 -9.94 23.09 -19.03
CA ALA A 341 -9.17 22.32 -18.05
C ALA A 341 -8.75 23.16 -16.82
N ASP A 342 -8.61 24.47 -16.93
CA ASP A 342 -8.17 25.37 -15.84
C ASP A 342 -9.26 25.60 -14.76
N ALA A 343 -10.46 25.03 -14.97
CA ALA A 343 -11.55 25.04 -14.00
C ALA A 343 -11.41 23.98 -12.91
N VAL A 344 -10.56 22.97 -13.10
CA VAL A 344 -10.31 21.90 -12.12
C VAL A 344 -8.81 21.66 -11.90
N SER A 345 -8.43 21.34 -10.67
CA SER A 345 -7.06 21.00 -10.32
C SER A 345 -7.05 19.81 -9.38
N THR A 346 -6.13 18.86 -9.57
CA THR A 346 -6.10 17.57 -8.86
C THR A 346 -4.75 17.30 -8.22
N ARG A 347 -4.77 16.67 -7.04
CA ARG A 347 -3.59 16.11 -6.38
C ARG A 347 -3.93 14.77 -5.75
N VAL A 348 -3.29 13.70 -6.22
CA VAL A 348 -3.34 12.39 -5.55
C VAL A 348 -2.45 12.45 -4.31
N CYS A 349 -2.93 11.89 -3.20
CA CYS A 349 -2.26 11.87 -1.92
C CYS A 349 -2.32 10.47 -1.32
N PHE A 350 -1.22 10.04 -0.71
CA PHE A 350 -1.05 8.68 -0.20
C PHE A 350 -1.33 8.59 1.30
N LEU A 351 -1.85 7.44 1.69
CA LEU A 351 -2.08 7.02 3.06
C LEU A 351 -0.94 6.10 3.54
N PRO A 352 -0.84 5.81 4.85
CA PRO A 352 0.18 4.91 5.36
C PRO A 352 0.05 3.49 4.79
N ALA A 353 1.17 2.89 4.42
CA ALA A 353 1.25 1.48 4.07
C ALA A 353 1.08 0.61 5.32
N GLN A 354 -0.16 0.24 5.65
CA GLN A 354 -0.49 -0.50 6.88
C GLN A 354 0.27 -1.83 6.99
N THR A 355 0.52 -2.50 5.86
CA THR A 355 1.36 -3.69 5.76
C THR A 355 2.78 -3.44 6.28
N HIS A 356 3.41 -2.32 5.93
CA HIS A 356 4.75 -1.96 6.41
C HIS A 356 4.77 -1.67 7.91
N ILE A 357 3.71 -1.04 8.44
CA ILE A 357 3.56 -0.81 9.89
C ILE A 357 3.48 -2.13 10.65
N TYR A 358 2.69 -3.11 10.16
CA TYR A 358 2.61 -4.43 10.78
C TYR A 358 3.89 -5.26 10.63
N ILE A 359 4.58 -5.17 9.49
CA ILE A 359 5.91 -5.79 9.33
C ILE A 359 6.91 -5.18 10.33
N TRP A 360 6.89 -3.85 10.53
CA TRP A 360 7.73 -3.20 11.54
C TRP A 360 7.44 -3.71 12.96
N TYR A 361 6.16 -3.83 13.35
CA TYR A 361 5.78 -4.41 14.64
C TYR A 361 6.23 -5.87 14.79
N LEU A 362 6.13 -6.68 13.74
CA LEU A 362 6.59 -8.07 13.75
C LEU A 362 8.12 -8.16 13.92
N LEU A 363 8.88 -7.32 13.20
CA LEU A 363 10.34 -7.24 13.34
C LEU A 363 10.75 -6.78 14.75
N MET A 364 10.06 -5.79 15.31
CA MET A 364 10.24 -5.35 16.70
C MET A 364 9.95 -6.46 17.71
N LEU A 365 8.93 -7.30 17.47
CA LEU A 365 8.61 -8.46 18.31
C LEU A 365 9.71 -9.52 18.25
N ILE A 366 10.16 -9.88 17.05
CA ILE A 366 11.27 -10.84 16.85
C ILE A 366 12.53 -10.33 17.55
N LEU A 367 12.90 -9.06 17.37
CA LEU A 367 14.04 -8.44 18.03
C LEU A 367 13.89 -8.44 19.56
N THR A 368 12.70 -8.12 20.07
CA THR A 368 12.40 -8.14 21.52
C THR A 368 12.61 -9.54 22.10
N VAL A 369 12.11 -10.58 21.42
CA VAL A 369 12.31 -11.99 21.81
C VAL A 369 13.79 -12.35 21.78
N LEU A 370 14.50 -12.06 20.68
CA LEU A 370 15.94 -12.35 20.56
C LEU A 370 16.78 -11.67 21.66
N VAL A 371 16.44 -10.44 22.06
CA VAL A 371 17.13 -9.69 23.11
C VAL A 371 16.81 -10.24 24.52
N LEU A 372 15.58 -10.69 24.77
CA LEU A 372 15.18 -11.28 26.05
C LEU A 372 15.76 -12.69 26.26
N PHE A 373 15.88 -13.48 25.20
CA PHE A 373 16.48 -14.82 25.22
C PHE A 373 17.96 -14.82 24.83
N TRP A 374 18.59 -13.65 24.67
CA TRP A 374 20.03 -13.57 24.40
C TRP A 374 20.81 -14.17 25.57
N PRO A 375 21.65 -15.20 25.36
CA PRO A 375 22.35 -15.83 26.47
C PRO A 375 23.30 -14.84 27.15
N THR A 376 23.06 -14.59 28.45
CA THR A 376 23.92 -13.74 29.29
C THR A 376 25.32 -14.33 29.47
N ASN A 377 25.47 -15.64 29.24
CA ASN A 377 26.75 -16.30 29.10
C ASN A 377 27.18 -16.17 27.63
N GLY A 378 27.97 -15.12 27.33
CA GLY A 378 28.26 -14.72 25.96
C GLY A 378 29.05 -15.76 25.16
N PHE A 379 28.73 -15.89 23.88
CA PHE A 379 29.63 -16.50 22.89
C PHE A 379 30.88 -15.60 22.77
N PRO A 380 32.11 -16.11 23.07
CA PRO A 380 33.30 -15.27 23.13
C PRO A 380 33.63 -14.51 21.84
N LEU A 381 33.33 -15.10 20.67
CA LEU A 381 33.64 -14.52 19.35
C LEU A 381 32.93 -13.18 19.07
N LEU A 382 31.65 -13.05 19.43
CA LEU A 382 30.87 -11.87 19.00
C LEU A 382 31.17 -10.64 19.87
N HIS A 383 31.52 -10.83 21.14
CA HIS A 383 31.89 -9.74 22.04
C HIS A 383 33.19 -9.04 21.60
N GLN A 384 34.10 -9.78 20.95
CA GLN A 384 35.35 -9.24 20.41
C GLN A 384 35.09 -8.46 19.10
N CYS A 385 34.18 -8.95 18.25
CA CYS A 385 33.77 -8.27 17.02
C CYS A 385 33.01 -6.96 17.28
N MET A 386 32.06 -6.95 18.22
CA MET A 386 31.35 -5.73 18.64
C MET A 386 32.27 -4.70 19.30
N ARG A 387 33.29 -5.12 20.06
CA ARG A 387 34.30 -4.19 20.57
C ARG A 387 35.12 -3.54 19.45
N SER A 388 35.50 -4.31 18.42
CA SER A 388 36.22 -3.79 17.25
C SER A 388 35.42 -2.72 16.48
N LEU A 389 34.12 -2.95 16.30
CA LEU A 389 33.20 -2.00 15.64
C LEU A 389 32.93 -0.74 16.48
N ILE A 390 32.94 -0.83 17.81
CA ILE A 390 32.76 0.33 18.70
C ILE A 390 34.08 1.10 18.88
N SER A 391 35.25 0.45 18.75
CA SER A 391 36.55 1.12 18.85
C SER A 391 36.98 1.91 17.59
N SER A 392 36.27 1.79 16.48
CA SER A 392 36.63 2.44 15.21
C SER A 392 35.96 3.81 14.98
N SER A 393 35.25 4.36 15.98
CA SER A 393 34.74 5.74 15.89
C SER A 393 34.64 6.47 17.24
N ILE A 394 35.30 7.63 17.31
CA ILE A 394 35.03 8.76 18.24
C ILE A 394 35.38 8.54 19.73
N PHE A 395 36.68 8.62 20.08
CA PHE A 395 37.26 9.72 20.89
C PHE A 395 38.77 9.51 21.13
N GLU A 396 39.59 10.51 20.81
CA GLU A 396 40.98 10.61 21.28
C GLU A 396 41.02 11.01 22.77
N GLY A 397 41.95 10.48 23.58
CA GLY A 397 42.00 10.91 25.00
C GLY A 397 42.92 10.19 26.00
N VAL A 398 44.24 10.19 25.76
CA VAL A 398 45.30 10.30 26.82
C VAL A 398 45.52 9.14 27.85
N LYS A 399 46.72 8.52 27.69
CA LYS A 399 47.66 7.90 28.67
C LYS A 399 47.35 6.60 29.43
N GLU A 400 48.03 5.56 28.94
CA GLU A 400 48.82 4.54 29.66
C GLU A 400 49.01 4.65 31.18
N LYS A 401 48.95 3.48 31.85
CA LYS A 401 50.17 2.90 32.43
C LYS A 401 50.17 1.37 32.28
N ILE A 402 51.34 0.83 31.95
CA ILE A 402 51.63 -0.57 31.62
C ILE A 402 51.98 -1.38 32.88
N ASP A 403 51.66 -2.68 32.87
CA ASP A 403 52.47 -3.75 33.47
C ASP A 403 52.13 -5.07 32.73
N ASP A 404 52.87 -5.37 31.66
CA ASP A 404 52.78 -6.64 30.90
C ASP A 404 53.96 -7.56 31.26
N ASP A 405 53.67 -8.77 31.74
CA ASP A 405 54.68 -9.82 31.97
C ASP A 405 55.17 -10.41 30.64
N PHE A 406 56.39 -10.02 30.22
CA PHE A 406 57.04 -10.56 29.02
C PHE A 406 57.32 -12.07 29.16
N CYS A 407 56.59 -12.89 28.40
CA CYS A 407 56.95 -14.30 28.18
C CYS A 407 57.78 -14.45 26.91
N GLU A 408 59.06 -14.81 27.07
CA GLU A 408 59.97 -15.11 25.95
C GLU A 408 59.72 -16.54 25.42
N TYR A 409 59.64 -16.67 24.10
CA TYR A 409 59.48 -17.94 23.39
C TYR A 409 60.66 -18.15 22.44
N GLU A 410 61.06 -19.40 22.24
CA GLU A 410 62.14 -19.77 21.32
C GLU A 410 61.58 -20.62 20.18
N GLU A 411 61.95 -20.28 18.94
CA GLU A 411 61.55 -20.97 17.72
C GLU A 411 62.47 -22.16 17.46
N VAL A 412 61.90 -23.37 17.42
CA VAL A 412 62.63 -24.59 17.07
C VAL A 412 61.96 -25.24 15.87
N TRP A 413 62.78 -25.56 14.87
CA TRP A 413 62.35 -26.19 13.62
C TRP A 413 62.66 -27.68 13.67
N ASP A 414 61.69 -28.53 13.29
CA ASP A 414 61.93 -29.97 13.13
C ASP A 414 62.54 -30.31 11.76
N VAL A 415 63.02 -31.55 11.64
CA VAL A 415 63.69 -32.06 10.42
C VAL A 415 62.74 -32.25 9.23
N GLU A 416 61.43 -32.06 9.44
CA GLU A 416 60.39 -32.12 8.41
C GLU A 416 59.93 -30.72 7.97
N GLY A 417 60.46 -29.66 8.60
CA GLY A 417 60.29 -28.26 8.22
C GLY A 417 59.17 -27.53 8.94
N SER A 418 58.65 -28.07 10.05
CA SER A 418 57.61 -27.42 10.86
C SER A 418 58.22 -26.61 12.00
N MET A 419 57.69 -25.42 12.25
CA MET A 419 58.13 -24.51 13.34
C MET A 419 57.29 -24.72 14.59
N HIS A 420 57.95 -24.87 15.73
CA HIS A 420 57.33 -24.99 17.05
C HIS A 420 57.86 -23.89 17.98
N LEU A 421 56.96 -23.21 18.69
CA LEU A 421 57.30 -22.18 19.68
C LEU A 421 57.30 -22.79 21.08
N ILE A 422 58.47 -22.85 21.73
CA ILE A 422 58.62 -23.41 23.07
C ILE A 422 58.77 -22.26 24.07
N ARG A 423 57.93 -22.25 25.12
CA ARG A 423 57.99 -21.25 26.20
C ARG A 423 59.23 -21.48 27.07
N LYS A 424 60.06 -20.46 27.24
CA LYS A 424 61.28 -20.53 28.05
C LYS A 424 60.92 -20.54 29.54
N ILE A 425 61.11 -21.67 30.22
CA ILE A 425 60.86 -21.76 31.67
C ILE A 425 62.08 -21.20 32.42
N SER A 426 61.97 -19.97 32.93
CA SER A 426 62.99 -19.44 33.85
C SER A 426 62.92 -20.19 35.19
N LYS A 427 64.08 -20.58 35.73
CA LYS A 427 64.17 -21.26 37.02
C LYS A 427 64.05 -20.24 38.16
N ALA A 428 62.83 -20.04 38.67
CA ALA A 428 62.62 -19.52 40.01
C ALA A 428 62.52 -20.69 41.00
N SER A 429 63.40 -20.73 42.00
CA SER A 429 63.41 -21.75 43.05
C SER A 429 62.24 -21.57 44.04
N PRO A 430 61.58 -22.65 44.49
CA PRO A 430 60.48 -22.55 45.46
C PRO A 430 61.01 -22.42 46.90
N PRO A 431 60.31 -21.67 47.79
CA PRO A 431 60.53 -21.77 49.22
C PRO A 431 59.95 -23.10 49.75
N THR A 432 60.77 -23.84 50.49
CA THR A 432 60.41 -25.10 51.14
C THR A 432 59.36 -24.95 52.23
N HIS A 433 58.34 -25.82 52.23
CA HIS A 433 57.78 -26.39 53.47
C HIS A 433 57.24 -27.82 53.24
N SER A 434 57.74 -28.76 54.04
CA SER A 434 57.23 -30.12 54.28
C SER A 434 55.88 -30.08 55.03
N SER A 435 55.01 -31.10 55.12
CA SER A 435 54.88 -32.51 54.68
C SER A 435 53.39 -32.92 54.97
N HIS A 436 52.71 -33.94 54.43
CA HIS A 436 52.98 -35.39 54.45
C HIS A 436 51.82 -36.14 53.72
N SER A 437 52.08 -37.30 53.08
CA SER A 437 51.11 -38.39 52.65
C SER A 437 49.94 -38.03 51.70
N SER A 438 49.44 -38.90 50.80
CA SER A 438 49.74 -40.32 50.46
C SER A 438 49.22 -40.70 49.04
N MET A 439 49.57 -41.90 48.59
CA MET A 439 49.22 -42.57 47.32
C MET A 439 47.76 -42.44 46.85
N GLU A 440 47.51 -42.39 45.54
CA GLU A 440 47.12 -43.59 44.75
C GLU A 440 47.09 -43.34 43.23
N SER A 441 47.12 -44.43 42.45
CA SER A 441 47.03 -44.45 40.99
C SER A 441 45.84 -45.32 40.56
N LEU A 442 45.15 -44.95 39.47
CA LEU A 442 44.82 -45.87 38.37
C LEU A 442 44.13 -45.17 37.17
N SER A 443 44.69 -45.42 35.98
CA SER A 443 44.02 -45.71 34.70
C SER A 443 42.59 -45.20 34.42
N TYR A 444 42.44 -44.45 33.31
CA TYR A 444 41.45 -44.82 32.27
C TYR A 444 42.03 -44.71 30.85
N THR A 445 41.89 -45.79 30.09
CA THR A 445 42.28 -45.92 28.68
C THR A 445 41.14 -45.48 27.78
N THR A 446 41.42 -44.75 26.69
CA THR A 446 40.47 -44.60 25.57
C THR A 446 41.18 -44.78 24.24
N ALA A 447 40.64 -45.66 23.39
CA ALA A 447 41.21 -46.00 22.09
C ALA A 447 40.76 -45.04 20.97
N LYS A 448 41.52 -45.07 19.87
CA LYS A 448 41.37 -44.24 18.67
C LYS A 448 40.07 -44.52 17.90
N THR A 449 39.58 -43.50 17.18
CA THR A 449 39.50 -43.54 15.70
C THR A 449 39.47 -42.12 15.12
N GLY A 450 40.16 -41.91 14.00
CA GLY A 450 40.16 -40.65 13.27
C GLY A 450 39.57 -40.81 11.86
N VAL A 451 39.30 -39.69 11.20
CA VAL A 451 38.89 -39.65 9.78
C VAL A 451 39.98 -38.93 8.98
N ILE A 452 40.40 -39.55 7.88
CA ILE A 452 41.39 -39.02 6.94
C ILE A 452 40.66 -38.27 5.83
N ALA A 453 41.15 -37.09 5.46
CA ALA A 453 40.80 -36.41 4.22
C ALA A 453 42.09 -36.05 3.46
N THR A 454 42.31 -36.67 2.31
CA THR A 454 43.44 -36.40 1.41
C THR A 454 43.08 -35.32 0.40
N ALA A 455 44.03 -34.42 0.12
CA ALA A 455 43.95 -33.46 -0.98
C ALA A 455 45.19 -33.59 -1.89
N LEU A 456 44.98 -33.59 -3.21
CA LEU A 456 46.02 -33.74 -4.22
C LEU A 456 46.58 -32.36 -4.66
N LYS A 457 47.86 -32.34 -5.06
CA LYS A 457 48.56 -31.14 -5.55
C LYS A 457 48.03 -30.65 -6.91
N PRO A 458 48.08 -29.33 -7.19
CA PRO A 458 47.89 -28.78 -8.52
C PRO A 458 49.18 -28.85 -9.35
N GLY A 459 49.05 -28.92 -10.69
CA GLY A 459 50.18 -28.78 -11.61
C GLY A 459 49.74 -28.42 -13.03
N GLY A 460 50.34 -27.35 -13.58
CA GLY A 460 50.55 -27.19 -15.02
C GLY A 460 49.38 -26.77 -15.93
N GLY A 461 49.17 -25.46 -16.07
CA GLY A 461 49.04 -24.80 -17.37
C GLY A 461 47.77 -25.00 -18.24
N SER A 462 46.90 -23.99 -18.27
CA SER A 462 46.27 -23.46 -19.49
C SER A 462 45.55 -22.14 -19.18
N GLN A 463 45.58 -21.17 -20.11
CA GLN A 463 44.81 -19.94 -20.01
C GLN A 463 43.32 -20.21 -20.30
N VAL A 464 42.43 -19.76 -19.43
CA VAL A 464 41.03 -19.42 -19.76
C VAL A 464 40.64 -18.18 -18.98
N GLU A 465 40.24 -17.11 -19.67
CA GLU A 465 39.60 -15.95 -19.03
C GLU A 465 38.19 -16.33 -18.53
N CYS A 466 37.87 -15.97 -17.29
CA CYS A 466 36.49 -16.04 -16.77
C CYS A 466 36.06 -14.66 -16.28
N ASN A 467 35.28 -13.96 -17.11
CA ASN A 467 34.61 -12.71 -16.76
C ASN A 467 33.60 -12.89 -15.62
N LEU A 468 33.54 -11.93 -14.70
CA LEU A 468 32.46 -11.86 -13.70
C LEU A 468 31.12 -11.61 -14.42
N THR A 469 30.22 -12.60 -14.40
CA THR A 469 28.81 -12.41 -14.78
C THR A 469 27.93 -12.59 -13.55
N LEU A 470 27.29 -11.50 -13.11
CA LEU A 470 26.31 -11.51 -12.03
C LEU A 470 25.00 -12.15 -12.52
N VAL A 471 24.84 -13.46 -12.31
CA VAL A 471 23.58 -14.16 -12.58
C VAL A 471 22.60 -13.90 -11.44
N LYS A 472 21.65 -13.00 -11.68
CA LYS A 472 20.55 -12.67 -10.78
C LYS A 472 19.47 -13.77 -10.88
N TYR A 473 19.45 -14.70 -9.92
CA TYR A 473 18.37 -15.69 -9.85
C TYR A 473 17.02 -15.00 -9.67
N ARG A 474 16.08 -15.34 -10.55
CA ARG A 474 14.70 -14.85 -10.57
C ARG A 474 13.80 -16.05 -10.26
N GLU A 475 13.24 -16.11 -9.06
CA GLU A 475 12.28 -17.16 -8.73
C GLU A 475 11.04 -17.03 -9.62
N VAL A 476 10.70 -18.13 -10.29
CA VAL A 476 9.48 -18.26 -11.09
C VAL A 476 8.47 -19.03 -10.26
N PHE A 477 7.52 -18.33 -9.66
CA PHE A 477 6.36 -18.97 -9.04
C PHE A 477 5.42 -19.50 -10.13
N VAL A 478 5.45 -20.81 -10.36
CA VAL A 478 4.39 -21.53 -11.08
C VAL A 478 3.28 -21.85 -10.08
N ARG A 479 2.08 -21.32 -10.30
CA ARG A 479 0.86 -21.78 -9.61
C ARG A 479 0.29 -22.98 -10.36
N THR A 480 -0.08 -24.01 -9.59
CA THR A 480 -1.16 -24.97 -9.93
C THR A 480 -2.45 -24.52 -9.27
#